data_AF-A0A537UDW4-F1
#
_entry.id   AF-A0A537UDW4-F1
#
_cell.length_a   1.000
_cell.length_b   1.000
_cell.length_c   1.000
_cell.angle_alpha   90.00
_cell.angle_beta   90.00
_cell.angle_gamma   90.00
#
_symmetry.space_group_name_H-M   'P 1'
#
loop_
_entity.id
_entity.type
_entity.pdbx_description
1 polymer ?
#
loop_
_entity_poly.entity_id
_entity_poly.type
_entity_poly.pdbx_seq_one_letter_code
_entity_poly.pdbx_strand_id
1 'polypeptide(L)'
;LTGRAIERAYVDKGYRGHHTPNPRRVFMSGQKRGVFGRIKRELRRRSAIEAVIGHMKAEGHLGRCYLKGRAGDAANVILSAVGYNLRLVLAWLRTILRVVLLALFQTFAIRLALKPAF
;
A
#
# COMPACT_ATOMS: atom_id res chain seq x y z
N LEU A 1 -6.68 31.13 -7.22
CA LEU A 1 -5.39 30.55 -6.76
C LEU A 1 -5.09 31.10 -5.37
N THR A 2 -4.73 30.25 -4.41
CA THR A 2 -4.63 30.56 -2.96
C THR A 2 -3.55 31.57 -2.55
N GLY A 3 -2.85 32.20 -3.51
CA GLY A 3 -1.82 33.23 -3.26
C GLY A 3 -0.55 32.74 -2.54
N ARG A 4 -0.46 31.45 -2.18
CA ARG A 4 0.65 30.88 -1.41
C ARG A 4 1.71 30.27 -2.33
N ALA A 5 2.98 30.53 -2.01
CA ALA A 5 4.11 29.87 -2.66
C ALA A 5 4.12 28.36 -2.35
N ILE A 6 4.40 27.55 -3.36
CA ILE A 6 4.46 26.09 -3.21
C ILE A 6 5.76 25.74 -2.48
N GLU A 7 5.65 25.20 -1.27
CA GLU A 7 6.83 24.70 -0.55
C GLU A 7 7.38 23.41 -1.18
N ARG A 8 6.49 22.48 -1.50
CA ARG A 8 6.77 21.22 -2.19
C ARG A 8 5.48 20.65 -2.80
N ALA A 9 5.53 20.26 -4.06
CA ALA A 9 4.43 19.59 -4.74
C ALA A 9 4.90 18.29 -5.37
N TYR A 10 4.06 17.26 -5.30
CA TYR A 10 4.26 15.98 -5.97
C TYR A 10 3.16 15.82 -7.01
N VAL A 11 3.54 15.67 -8.26
CA VAL A 11 2.61 15.66 -9.41
C VAL A 11 2.80 14.41 -10.24
N ASP A 12 1.74 14.00 -10.92
CA ASP A 12 1.76 12.82 -11.79
C ASP A 12 2.50 13.12 -13.10
N LYS A 13 2.90 12.07 -13.82
CA LYS A 13 3.67 12.21 -15.09
C LYS A 13 2.97 13.05 -16.15
N GLY A 14 1.64 13.12 -16.13
CA GLY A 14 0.84 13.90 -17.07
C GLY A 14 0.89 15.41 -16.83
N TYR A 15 1.53 15.86 -15.75
CA TYR A 15 1.63 17.28 -15.43
C TYR A 15 2.52 18.01 -16.45
N ARG A 16 1.91 18.86 -17.27
CA ARG A 16 2.58 19.63 -18.34
C ARG A 16 3.28 20.90 -17.87
N GLY A 17 3.24 21.19 -16.56
CA GLY A 17 3.78 22.42 -16.02
C GLY A 17 2.74 23.54 -15.94
N HIS A 18 3.00 24.45 -15.01
CA HIS A 18 2.34 25.74 -14.88
C HIS A 18 3.44 26.79 -14.67
N HIS A 19 3.18 28.06 -15.01
CA HIS A 19 4.10 29.18 -14.71
C HIS A 19 4.19 29.41 -13.20
N THR A 20 4.92 28.52 -12.54
CA THR A 20 5.18 28.56 -11.11
C THR A 20 6.48 29.33 -10.91
N PRO A 21 6.53 30.29 -9.97
CA PRO A 21 7.72 31.09 -9.71
C PRO A 21 8.91 30.26 -9.21
N ASN A 22 8.71 29.00 -8.80
CA ASN A 22 9.79 28.10 -8.42
C ASN A 22 9.56 26.65 -8.88
N PRO A 23 9.94 26.30 -10.12
CA PRO A 23 9.68 24.97 -10.69
C PRO A 23 10.47 23.83 -10.03
N ARG A 24 11.55 24.14 -9.28
CA ARG A 24 12.37 23.13 -8.58
C ARG A 24 11.68 22.52 -7.34
N ARG A 25 10.53 23.05 -6.95
CA ARG A 25 9.73 22.55 -5.81
C ARG A 25 8.61 21.59 -6.24
N VAL A 26 8.49 21.35 -7.55
CA VAL A 26 7.52 20.42 -8.14
C VAL A 26 8.25 19.16 -8.58
N PHE A 27 7.90 18.02 -7.99
CA PHE A 27 8.51 16.73 -8.28
C PHE A 27 7.52 15.84 -9.02
N MET A 28 7.93 15.32 -10.17
CA MET A 28 7.10 14.43 -10.98
C MET A 28 7.26 12.96 -10.57
N SER A 29 6.16 12.20 -10.67
CA SER A 29 6.18 10.74 -10.49
C SER A 29 7.16 10.09 -11.48
N GLY A 30 8.09 9.28 -10.96
CA GLY A 30 9.14 8.64 -11.77
C GLY A 30 10.31 9.55 -12.19
N GLN A 31 10.41 10.77 -11.66
CA GLN A 31 11.57 11.64 -11.88
C GLN A 31 12.85 11.02 -11.29
N LYS A 32 13.88 10.83 -12.14
CA LYS A 32 15.16 10.23 -11.74
C LYS A 32 16.22 11.25 -11.34
N ARG A 33 16.21 12.45 -11.94
CA ARG A 33 17.21 13.50 -11.72
C ARG A 33 16.75 14.49 -10.63
N GLY A 34 17.64 14.89 -9.73
CA GLY A 34 17.35 15.88 -8.67
C GLY A 34 16.51 15.34 -7.50
N VAL A 35 16.32 14.02 -7.40
CA VAL A 35 15.50 13.36 -6.38
C VAL A 35 16.40 12.57 -5.43
N PHE A 36 16.65 13.12 -4.25
CA PHE A 36 17.56 12.55 -3.26
C PHE A 36 16.92 12.41 -1.87
N GLY A 37 17.48 11.50 -1.07
CA GLY A 37 17.12 11.28 0.33
C GLY A 37 15.61 11.14 0.55
N ARG A 38 15.05 12.05 1.35
CA ARG A 38 13.64 12.08 1.76
C ARG A 38 12.67 12.12 0.58
N ILE A 39 12.98 12.89 -0.47
CA ILE A 39 12.12 13.06 -1.65
C ILE A 39 12.00 11.73 -2.42
N LYS A 40 13.11 10.98 -2.53
CA LYS A 40 13.12 9.67 -3.17
C LYS A 40 12.25 8.66 -2.41
N ARG A 41 12.32 8.68 -1.07
CA ARG A 41 11.51 7.82 -0.20
C ARG A 41 10.02 8.15 -0.32
N GLU A 42 9.67 9.43 -0.30
CA GLU A 42 8.29 9.92 -0.43
C GLU A 42 7.70 9.54 -1.81
N LEU A 43 8.44 9.75 -2.90
CA LEU A 43 8.00 9.34 -4.25
C LEU A 43 7.82 7.82 -4.36
N ARG A 44 8.74 7.01 -3.83
CA ARG A 44 8.61 5.54 -3.84
C ARG A 44 7.37 5.09 -3.06
N ARG A 45 7.14 5.66 -1.88
CA ARG A 45 5.95 5.36 -1.07
C ARG A 45 4.67 5.73 -1.82
N ARG A 46 4.65 6.89 -2.49
CA ARG A 46 3.50 7.31 -3.29
C ARG A 46 3.21 6.35 -4.44
N SER A 47 4.23 5.93 -5.20
CA SER A 47 4.04 4.94 -6.26
C SER A 47 3.47 3.61 -5.75
N ALA A 48 3.91 3.16 -4.57
CA ALA A 48 3.34 1.96 -3.94
C ALA A 48 1.88 2.17 -3.50
N ILE A 49 1.56 3.32 -2.89
CA ILE A 49 0.19 3.67 -2.47
C ILE A 49 -0.75 3.77 -3.68
N GLU A 50 -0.31 4.41 -4.77
CA GLU A 50 -1.09 4.53 -6.00
C GLU A 50 -1.44 3.16 -6.58
N ALA A 51 -0.49 2.22 -6.59
CA ALA A 51 -0.74 0.85 -7.02
C ALA A 51 -1.77 0.15 -6.11
N VAL A 52 -1.65 0.30 -4.80
CA VAL A 52 -2.63 -0.25 -3.84
C VAL A 52 -4.02 0.34 -4.06
N ILE A 53 -4.14 1.65 -4.27
CA ILE A 53 -5.41 2.31 -4.59
C ILE A 53 -5.98 1.79 -5.92
N GLY A 54 -5.14 1.60 -6.93
CA GLY A 54 -5.52 0.99 -8.21
C GLY A 54 -6.11 -0.41 -8.02
N HIS A 55 -5.43 -1.28 -7.28
CA HIS A 55 -5.96 -2.60 -6.91
C HIS A 55 -7.26 -2.51 -6.11
N MET A 56 -7.35 -1.60 -5.14
CA MET A 56 -8.60 -1.42 -4.37
C MET A 56 -9.76 -1.00 -5.26
N LYS A 57 -9.54 -0.14 -6.27
CA LYS A 57 -10.56 0.26 -7.25
C LYS A 57 -11.00 -0.91 -8.13
N ALA A 58 -10.07 -1.71 -8.64
CA ALA A 58 -10.36 -2.81 -9.56
C ALA A 58 -10.93 -4.06 -8.85
N GLU A 59 -10.29 -4.47 -7.76
CA GLU A 59 -10.56 -5.75 -7.05
C GLU A 59 -11.15 -5.54 -5.65
N GLY A 60 -10.87 -4.41 -5.01
CA GLY A 60 -11.23 -4.13 -3.61
C GLY A 60 -12.64 -3.58 -3.36
N HIS A 61 -13.58 -3.78 -4.30
CA HIS A 61 -14.96 -3.26 -4.25
C HIS A 61 -15.10 -1.73 -4.13
N LEU A 62 -13.98 -0.99 -4.12
CA LEU A 62 -13.99 0.48 -3.98
C LEU A 62 -14.66 1.14 -5.18
N GLY A 63 -14.58 0.54 -6.37
CA GLY A 63 -15.27 1.01 -7.58
C GLY A 63 -16.77 0.67 -7.66
N ARG A 64 -17.33 -0.05 -6.67
CA ARG A 64 -18.72 -0.51 -6.67
C ARG A 64 -19.41 -0.09 -5.37
N CYS A 65 -19.72 1.20 -5.24
CA CYS A 65 -20.50 1.72 -4.12
C CYS A 65 -21.99 1.44 -4.36
N TYR A 66 -22.59 0.58 -3.53
CA TYR A 66 -24.03 0.31 -3.54
C TYR A 66 -24.80 1.19 -2.53
N LEU A 67 -24.09 2.03 -1.78
CA LEU A 67 -24.67 2.92 -0.78
C LEU A 67 -25.10 4.24 -1.43
N LYS A 68 -26.18 4.82 -0.92
CA LYS A 68 -26.79 6.01 -1.53
C LYS A 68 -26.09 7.29 -1.06
N GLY A 69 -25.68 8.11 -2.04
CA GLY A 69 -25.20 9.47 -1.82
C GLY A 69 -23.80 9.58 -1.22
N ARG A 70 -23.35 10.83 -1.00
CA ARG A 70 -21.97 11.16 -0.59
C ARG A 70 -21.53 10.49 0.73
N ALA A 71 -22.45 10.35 1.68
CA ALA A 71 -22.17 9.66 2.94
C ALA A 71 -21.91 8.16 2.71
N GLY A 72 -22.67 7.54 1.80
CA GLY A 72 -22.45 6.16 1.36
C GLY A 72 -21.11 5.97 0.67
N ASP A 73 -20.73 6.88 -0.22
CA ASP A 73 -19.43 6.85 -0.88
C ASP A 73 -18.27 6.92 0.12
N ALA A 74 -18.37 7.83 1.09
CA ALA A 74 -17.37 7.96 2.16
C ALA A 74 -17.26 6.68 2.99
N ALA A 75 -18.40 6.09 3.38
CA ALA A 75 -18.45 4.85 4.12
C ALA A 75 -17.85 3.68 3.31
N ASN A 76 -18.17 3.58 2.02
CA ASN A 76 -17.63 2.54 1.14
C ASN A 76 -16.10 2.62 1.04
N VAL A 77 -15.55 3.83 0.90
CA VAL A 77 -14.09 4.05 0.86
C VAL A 77 -13.43 3.57 2.15
N ILE A 78 -13.99 3.93 3.30
CA ILE A 78 -13.45 3.55 4.61
C ILE A 78 -13.53 2.03 4.80
N LEU A 79 -14.68 1.41 4.54
CA LEU A 79 -14.89 -0.03 4.71
C LEU A 79 -14.02 -0.86 3.77
N SER A 80 -13.88 -0.46 2.50
CA SER A 80 -12.96 -1.10 1.55
C SER A 80 -11.51 -1.05 2.03
N ALA A 81 -11.06 0.08 2.57
CA ALA A 81 -9.71 0.23 3.12
C ALA A 81 -9.49 -0.64 4.37
N VAL A 82 -10.46 -0.66 5.29
CA VAL A 82 -10.42 -1.54 6.47
C VAL A 82 -10.38 -3.00 6.06
N GLY A 83 -11.24 -3.43 5.14
CA GLY A 83 -11.26 -4.80 4.64
C GLY A 83 -9.98 -5.21 3.93
N TYR A 84 -9.31 -4.29 3.23
CA TYR A 84 -7.97 -4.53 2.68
C TYR A 84 -6.93 -4.79 3.79
N ASN A 85 -6.89 -3.94 4.82
CA ASN A 85 -5.96 -4.11 5.94
C ASN A 85 -6.21 -5.43 6.71
N LEU A 86 -7.47 -5.79 6.96
CA LEU A 86 -7.82 -7.05 7.62
C LEU A 86 -7.35 -8.27 6.80
N ARG A 87 -7.50 -8.25 5.47
CA ARG A 87 -6.97 -9.32 4.61
C ARG A 87 -5.46 -9.45 4.70
N LEU A 88 -4.72 -8.35 4.81
CA LEU A 88 -3.27 -8.37 4.97
C LEU A 88 -2.85 -8.98 6.31
N VAL A 89 -3.53 -8.60 7.39
CA VAL A 89 -3.30 -9.18 8.73
C VAL A 89 -3.59 -10.69 8.72
N LEU A 90 -4.72 -11.11 8.14
CA LEU A 90 -5.07 -12.53 8.03
C LEU A 90 -4.06 -13.31 7.18
N ALA A 91 -3.55 -12.75 6.09
CA ALA A 91 -2.52 -13.39 5.28
C ALA A 91 -1.22 -13.60 6.08
N TRP A 92 -0.83 -12.62 6.89
CA TRP A 92 0.34 -12.71 7.76
C TRP A 92 0.14 -13.77 8.86
N LEU A 93 -1.00 -13.75 9.55
CA LEU A 93 -1.35 -14.76 10.55
C LEU A 93 -1.37 -16.19 9.97
N ARG A 94 -1.92 -16.37 8.76
CA ARG A 94 -1.89 -17.66 8.05
C ARG A 94 -0.46 -18.13 7.76
N THR A 95 0.44 -17.19 7.45
CA THR A 95 1.86 -17.52 7.21
C THR A 95 2.53 -17.99 8.49
N ILE A 96 2.32 -17.28 9.60
CA ILE A 96 2.84 -17.70 10.92
C ILE A 96 2.31 -19.06 11.31
N LEU A 97 0.99 -19.28 11.18
CA LEU A 97 0.37 -20.55 11.52
C LEU A 97 1.00 -21.70 10.74
N ARG A 98 1.25 -21.53 9.43
CA ARG A 98 1.92 -22.54 8.60
C ARG A 98 3.34 -22.84 9.09
N VAL A 99 4.11 -21.80 9.44
CA VAL A 99 5.47 -21.97 9.97
C VAL A 99 5.45 -22.73 11.30
N VAL A 100 4.54 -22.37 12.21
CA VAL A 100 4.38 -23.06 13.50
C VAL A 100 3.99 -24.52 13.29
N LEU A 101 3.00 -24.79 12.44
CA LEU A 101 2.57 -26.16 12.15
C LEU A 101 3.72 -26.99 11.56
N LEU A 102 4.47 -26.45 10.59
CA LEU A 102 5.62 -27.14 10.00
C LEU A 102 6.70 -27.45 11.03
N ALA A 103 7.01 -26.51 11.92
CA ALA A 103 7.97 -26.75 13.01
C ALA A 103 7.47 -27.84 13.99
N LEU A 104 6.18 -27.84 14.33
CA LEU A 104 5.57 -28.89 15.15
C LEU A 104 5.62 -30.26 14.46
N PHE A 105 5.30 -30.34 13.17
CA PHE A 105 5.41 -31.60 12.41
C PHE A 105 6.85 -32.10 12.33
N GLN A 106 7.83 -31.22 12.10
CA GLN A 106 9.23 -31.60 12.08
C GLN A 106 9.72 -32.09 13.44
N THR A 107 9.40 -31.39 14.52
CA THR A 107 9.77 -31.82 15.88
C THR A 107 9.13 -33.16 16.25
N PHE A 108 7.88 -33.40 15.88
CA PHE A 108 7.22 -34.68 16.08
C PHE A 108 7.88 -35.81 15.27
N ALA A 109 8.17 -35.58 13.99
CA ALA A 109 8.85 -36.54 13.13
C ALA A 109 10.25 -36.90 13.67
N ILE A 110 11.02 -35.90 14.11
CA ILE A 110 12.34 -36.11 14.72
C ILE A 110 12.21 -36.91 16.02
N ARG A 111 11.25 -36.57 16.90
CA ARG A 111 11.03 -37.32 18.15
C ARG A 111 10.61 -38.76 17.91
N LEU A 112 9.81 -39.04 16.87
CA LEU A 112 9.42 -40.38 16.50
C LEU A 112 10.61 -41.18 15.95
N ALA A 113 11.46 -40.56 15.13
CA ALA A 113 12.68 -41.18 14.63
C ALA A 113 13.71 -41.50 15.72
N LEU A 114 13.69 -40.76 16.84
CA LEU A 114 14.59 -40.94 17.98
C LEU A 114 14.04 -41.87 19.08
N LYS A 115 12.81 -42.40 18.96
CA LYS A 115 12.30 -43.44 19.86
C LYS A 115 12.71 -44.81 19.29
N PRO A 116 13.78 -45.46 19.77
CA PRO A 116 14.07 -46.83 19.36
C PRO A 116 12.96 -47.75 19.87
N ALA A 117 12.51 -48.65 19.00
CA ALA A 117 11.60 -49.72 19.37
C ALA A 117 12.31 -50.64 20.37
N PHE A 118 11.89 -50.55 21.63
CA PHE A 118 12.05 -51.60 22.63
C PHE A 118 10.66 -52.12 22.96
#